data_AF-A0A359H1B6-F1
#
_entry.id   AF-A0A359H1B6-F1
#
_cell.length_a   1.000
_cell.length_b   1.000
_cell.length_c   1.000
_cell.angle_alpha   90.00
_cell.angle_beta   90.00
_cell.angle_gamma   90.00
#
_symmetry.space_group_name_H-M   'P 1'
#
loop_
_entity.id
_entity.type
_entity.pdbx_description
1 polymer ?
#
loop_
_entity_poly.entity_id
_entity_poly.type
_entity_poly.pdbx_seq_one_letter_code
_entity_poly.pdbx_strand_id
1 'polypeptide(L)' 'MERGKFEIEVNGAGNISVDIELIDGTVWLTKHEIASQFRVFVPAVTANLRTIFKSGELFEADVVKLHRFTR' A
#
# COMPACT_ATOMS: atom_id res chain seq x y z
N MET A 1 15.00 -1.20 -6.51
CA MET A 1 14.81 -0.63 -5.17
C MET A 1 14.34 -1.74 -4.26
N GLU A 2 15.09 -1.98 -3.18
CA GLU A 2 14.56 -2.71 -2.03
C GLU A 2 13.38 -1.92 -1.45
N ARG A 3 12.40 -2.61 -0.89
CA ARG A 3 11.13 -2.03 -0.47
C ARG A 3 10.72 -2.65 0.85
N GLY A 4 10.34 -1.81 1.80
CA GLY A 4 9.72 -2.29 3.01
C GLY A 4 8.41 -2.98 2.70
N LYS A 5 8.07 -4.00 3.48
CA LYS A 5 6.88 -4.82 3.32
C LYS A 5 6.01 -4.71 4.55
N PHE A 6 4.71 -4.81 4.32
CA PHE A 6 3.71 -4.91 5.36
C PHE A 6 2.76 -6.01 4.91
N GLU A 7 2.86 -7.18 5.54
CA GLU A 7 2.09 -8.35 5.19
C GLU A 7 1.24 -8.76 6.39
N ILE A 8 -0.06 -8.96 6.16
CA ILE A 8 -0.97 -9.52 7.15
C ILE A 8 -1.40 -10.89 6.66
N GLU A 9 -1.06 -11.93 7.40
CA GLU A 9 -1.50 -13.30 7.13
C GLU A 9 -2.52 -13.72 8.17
N VAL A 10 -3.64 -14.27 7.72
CA VAL A 10 -4.61 -14.95 8.58
C VAL A 10 -4.48 -16.44 8.32
N ASN A 11 -3.98 -17.18 9.31
CA ASN A 11 -3.82 -18.62 9.15
C ASN A 11 -5.18 -19.34 9.25
N GLY A 12 -5.21 -20.62 8.86
CA GLY A 12 -6.44 -21.44 8.88
C GLY A 12 -7.08 -21.64 10.26
N ALA A 13 -6.39 -21.30 11.35
CA ALA A 13 -6.90 -21.34 12.71
C ALA A 13 -7.46 -19.98 13.19
N GLY A 14 -7.42 -18.94 12.34
CA GLY A 14 -7.85 -17.59 12.67
C GLY A 14 -6.82 -16.76 13.44
N ASN A 15 -5.59 -17.24 13.59
CA ASN A 15 -4.51 -16.42 14.15
C ASN A 15 -4.03 -15.44 13.07
N ILE A 16 -3.78 -14.20 13.49
CA ILE A 16 -3.28 -13.13 12.65
C ILE A 16 -1.78 -12.98 12.90
N SER A 17 -0.97 -13.10 11.85
CA SER A 17 0.44 -12.69 11.83
C SER A 17 0.57 -11.37 11.09
N VAL A 18 1.43 -10.49 11.60
CA VAL A 18 1.77 -9.21 10.95
C VAL A 18 3.28 -9.14 10.83
N ASP A 19 3.76 -9.14 9.60
CA ASP A 19 5.18 -9.04 9.27
C ASP A 19 5.48 -7.67 8.66
N ILE A 20 6.38 -6.93 9.30
CA ILE A 20 6.76 -5.58 8.89
C ILE A 20 8.28 -5.53 8.68
N GLU A 21 8.66 -5.25 7.44
CA GLU A 21 10.05 -4.98 7.06
C GLU A 21 10.14 -3.51 6.65
N LEU A 22 11.00 -2.73 7.30
CA LEU A 22 11.21 -1.32 6.95
C LEU A 22 12.44 -1.19 6.05
N ILE A 23 12.31 -0.47 4.94
CA ILE A 23 13.45 -0.03 4.13
C ILE A 23 13.44 1.50 4.12
N ASP A 24 14.54 2.10 4.58
CA ASP A 24 14.67 3.56 4.78
C ASP A 24 13.55 4.16 5.66
N GLY A 25 13.04 3.39 6.62
CA GLY A 25 11.92 3.78 7.47
C GLY A 25 10.56 3.80 6.77
N THR A 26 10.47 3.26 5.54
CA THR A 26 9.24 3.22 4.74
C THR A 26 8.74 1.78 4.54
N VAL A 27 7.43 1.66 4.31
CA VAL A 27 6.75 0.40 3.94
C VAL A 27 5.88 0.62 2.71
N TRP A 28 5.68 -0.44 1.94
CA TRP A 28 4.75 -0.44 0.81
C TRP A 28 3.39 -0.98 1.24
N LEU A 29 2.34 -0.24 0.87
CA LEU A 29 0.95 -0.57 1.13
C LEU A 29 0.12 -0.42 -0.14
N THR A 30 -0.88 -1.29 -0.28
CA THR A 30 -1.93 -1.12 -1.27
C THR A 30 -2.83 0.07 -0.92
N LYS A 31 -3.55 0.61 -1.92
CA LYS A 31 -4.54 1.67 -1.68
C LYS A 31 -5.62 1.26 -0.67
N HIS A 32 -5.91 -0.04 -0.56
CA HIS A 32 -6.88 -0.59 0.38
C HIS A 32 -6.35 -0.59 1.82
N GLU A 33 -5.09 -0.95 2.01
CA GLU A 33 -4.46 -0.91 3.34
C GLU A 33 -4.33 0.53 3.83
N ILE A 34 -3.90 1.46 2.96
CA ILE A 34 -3.87 2.90 3.30
C ILE A 34 -5.27 3.36 3.74
N ALA A 35 -6.30 3.03 2.97
CA ALA A 35 -7.68 3.38 3.31
C ALA A 35 -8.11 2.81 4.66
N SER A 36 -7.77 1.56 4.94
CA SER A 36 -8.05 0.88 6.22
C SER A 36 -7.35 1.58 7.40
N GLN A 37 -6.05 1.85 7.28
CA GLN A 37 -5.26 2.49 8.35
C GLN A 37 -5.75 3.90 8.68
N PHE A 38 -6.07 4.70 7.66
CA PHE A 38 -6.58 6.06 7.84
C PHE A 38 -8.10 6.12 8.07
N ARG A 39 -8.81 4.98 8.04
CA ARG A 39 -10.27 4.88 8.18
C ARG A 39 -11.02 5.79 7.19
N VAL A 40 -10.55 5.82 5.95
CA VAL A 40 -11.14 6.59 4.84
C VAL A 40 -11.59 5.66 3.71
N PHE A 41 -12.40 6.18 2.80
CA PHE A 41 -12.78 5.42 1.61
C PHE A 41 -11.62 5.35 0.60
N VAL A 42 -11.45 4.21 -0.07
CA VAL A 42 -10.45 4.01 -1.15
C VAL A 42 -10.51 5.10 -2.25
N PRO A 43 -11.70 5.59 -2.66
CA PRO A 43 -11.81 6.76 -3.54
C PRO A 43 -11.11 8.02 -3.02
N ALA A 44 -11.11 8.28 -1.72
CA ALA A 44 -10.42 9.44 -1.13
C ALA A 44 -8.90 9.32 -1.27
N VAL A 45 -8.34 8.13 -0.98
CA VAL A 45 -6.92 7.82 -1.23
C VAL A 45 -6.57 8.01 -2.70
N THR A 46 -7.41 7.48 -3.59
CA THR A 46 -7.21 7.59 -5.05
C THR A 46 -7.29 9.03 -5.54
N ALA A 47 -8.16 9.85 -4.95
CA ALA A 47 -8.26 11.27 -5.27
C ALA A 47 -7.04 12.06 -4.83
N ASN A 48 -6.56 11.83 -3.61
CA ASN A 48 -5.37 12.49 -3.09
C ASN A 48 -4.11 12.11 -3.87
N LEU A 49 -3.89 10.81 -4.16
CA LEU A 49 -2.76 10.37 -4.99
C LEU A 49 -2.76 11.02 -6.37
N ARG A 50 -3.93 11.14 -7.01
CA ARG A 50 -4.05 11.84 -8.30
C ARG A 50 -3.66 13.31 -8.20
N THR A 51 -4.01 13.99 -7.12
CA THR A 51 -3.60 15.39 -6.90
C THR A 51 -2.09 15.50 -6.71
N ILE A 52 -1.48 14.62 -5.91
CA ILE A 52 -0.01 14.57 -5.69
C ILE A 52 0.74 14.29 -7.00
N PHE A 53 0.25 13.35 -7.82
CA PHE A 53 0.84 13.08 -9.13
C PHE A 53 0.71 14.28 -10.09
N LYS A 54 -0.40 15.02 -10.02
CA LYS A 54 -0.60 16.24 -10.82
C LYS A 54 0.29 17.40 -10.36
N SER A 55 0.62 17.49 -9.07
CA SER A 55 1.54 18.52 -8.57
C SER A 55 3.02 18.19 -8.87
N GLY A 56 3.33 16.94 -9.23
CA GLY A 56 4.71 16.51 -9.49
C GLY A 56 5.52 16.21 -8.22
N GLU A 57 4.87 16.18 -7.06
CA GLU A 57 5.49 15.78 -5.78
C GLU A 57 5.81 14.28 -5.74
N LEU A 58 5.11 13.49 -6.56
CA LEU A 58 5.31 12.06 -6.68
C LEU A 58 5.11 11.63 -8.13
N PHE A 59 5.91 10.67 -8.59
CA PHE A 59 5.81 10.15 -9.95
C PHE A 59 5.21 8.74 -9.92
N GLU A 60 4.08 8.57 -10.61
CA GLU A 60 3.33 7.31 -10.59
C GLU A 60 4.18 6.12 -11.05
N ALA A 61 5.10 6.34 -12.00
CA ALA A 61 6.02 5.33 -12.52
C ALA A 61 6.97 4.76 -11.45
N ASP A 62 7.27 5.53 -10.40
CA ASP A 62 8.21 5.14 -9.35
C ASP A 62 7.53 4.38 -8.20
N VAL A 63 6.25 4.70 -7.96
CA VAL A 63 5.53 4.28 -6.74
C VAL A 63 4.35 3.34 -6.97
N VAL A 64 3.98 3.03 -8.21
CA VAL A 64 2.85 2.14 -8.51
C VAL A 64 3.32 0.80 -9.09
N LYS A 65 2.75 -0.29 -8.57
CA LYS A 65 2.91 -1.64 -9.13
C LYS A 65 1.54 -2.28 -9.37
N LEU A 66 1.29 -2.71 -10.59
CA LEU A 66 0.08 -3.45 -10.93
C LEU A 66 0.23 -4.91 -10.50
N HIS A 67 -0.49 -5.30 -9.45
CA HIS A 67 -0.64 -6.70 -9.10
C HIS A 67 -1.79 -7.31 -9.90
N ARG A 68 -1.44 -8.21 -10.83
CA ARG A 68 -2.41 -8.99 -11.60
C ARG A 68 -2.59 -10.32 -10.89
N PHE A 69 -3.78 -10.56 -10.34
CA PHE A 69 -4.12 -11.88 -9.83
C PHE A 69 -4.45 -12.79 -11.02
N THR A 70 -3.57 -13.73 -11.33
CA THR A 70 -3.91 -14.87 -12.19
C THR A 70 -4.76 -15.85 -11.40
N ARG A 71 -5.84 -16.31 -12.02
CA ARG A 71 -6.81 -17.24 -11.44
C ARG A 71 -6.39 -18.68 -11.67
#